data_AF-W2LKD0-F1
#
_entry.id   AF-W2LKD0-F1
#
_cell.length_a   1.000
_cell.length_b   1.000
_cell.length_c   1.000
_cell.angle_alpha   90.00
_cell.angle_beta   90.00
_cell.angle_gamma   90.00
#
_symmetry.space_group_name_H-M   'P 1'
#
loop_
_entity.id
_entity.type
_entity.pdbx_description
1 polymer ?
#
loop_
_entity_poly.entity_id
_entity_poly.type
_entity_poly.pdbx_seq_one_letter_code
_entity_poly.pdbx_strand_id
1 'polypeptide(L)'
;MYHGPRADALSYFENLGFKCPPRRDVADFLLDLGTDKQSQYEVSSIPSGSIPRTASEYADVFTRSRIYSRMMDDLHGPIPSNLLEDNEKQFAAVPEFHLGFVESTKDVVQRQLKLLSRDTAFLMGRAVMVILMGLLYASTFYQFDETNSQLVMGIIFNAVMFVALGQQAQIPTFIAAREVFYKQRRSNFFRTASFVLSNSVSQIPVAAIESAVFGSIIYWMCGYVSTIEAYLVFELMLFVTNLAFTAWFFFLSCASPDLNVANPLSMVSVLLFVLFAGFTITKDQIPDYFIWLYWLNPMSWGVRALAVNQYSDSKFDVCVFEGVDYCASFNMTMGEYSLTTFEVPTEKFWLWYGIVFMAAAYVLFMFMSYMALEFHRFEGPENVTLDSENKGNATDDYGLMRTPRGSPTDDETVVSVSPAREKHFIPVTVAFKDLWYSVPDPANPKETIDLLKGISGYALPGTITALMGSSGAGKTTLMDVIAGRKTGGKITGQILLNGHPATDLAIRRSTGYCEQMDIHSESATIREALTFSAFLRQGAD
;
A
#
# COMPACT_ATOMS: atom_id res chain seq x y z
N MET A 1 3.41 37.57 -5.25
CA MET A 1 2.76 37.89 -6.54
C MET A 1 1.41 38.54 -6.29
N TYR A 2 0.38 37.77 -5.98
CA TYR A 2 -0.97 38.28 -5.75
C TYR A 2 -1.77 37.28 -4.92
N HIS A 3 -2.57 37.78 -4.00
CA HIS A 3 -3.51 36.96 -3.24
C HIS A 3 -4.78 37.76 -2.94
N GLY A 4 -5.88 37.45 -3.64
CA GLY A 4 -7.12 38.21 -3.56
C GLY A 4 -8.16 37.79 -4.61
N PRO A 5 -9.30 38.52 -4.72
CA PRO A 5 -10.37 38.19 -5.66
C PRO A 5 -9.91 38.16 -7.12
N ARG A 6 -10.42 37.21 -7.91
CA ARG A 6 -10.08 37.11 -9.35
C ARG A 6 -10.37 38.39 -10.14
N ALA A 7 -11.47 39.09 -9.79
CA ALA A 7 -11.90 40.30 -10.47
C ALA A 7 -10.88 41.45 -10.35
N ASP A 8 -10.16 41.51 -9.23
CA ASP A 8 -9.21 42.57 -8.94
C ASP A 8 -7.82 42.28 -9.50
N ALA A 9 -7.54 41.02 -9.89
CA ALA A 9 -6.21 40.58 -10.30
C ALA A 9 -5.67 41.35 -11.52
N LEU A 10 -6.48 41.54 -12.57
CA LEU A 10 -6.07 42.31 -13.75
C LEU A 10 -5.75 43.76 -13.39
N SER A 11 -6.65 44.41 -12.65
CA SER A 11 -6.46 45.81 -12.22
C SER A 11 -5.22 45.97 -11.34
N TYR A 12 -4.91 44.98 -10.51
CA TYR A 12 -3.72 44.96 -9.67
C TYR A 12 -2.44 44.95 -10.53
N PHE A 13 -2.32 44.04 -11.49
CA PHE A 13 -1.13 43.95 -12.34
C PHE A 13 -1.04 45.09 -13.38
N GLU A 14 -2.16 45.65 -13.82
CA GLU A 14 -2.19 46.89 -14.62
C GLU A 14 -1.57 48.07 -13.88
N ASN A 15 -1.86 48.21 -12.57
CA ASN A 15 -1.25 49.24 -11.73
C ASN A 15 0.26 49.02 -11.51
N LEU A 16 0.76 47.81 -11.72
CA LEU A 16 2.19 47.47 -11.68
C LEU A 16 2.89 47.60 -13.03
N GLY A 17 2.15 47.99 -14.07
CA GLY A 17 2.69 48.25 -15.41
C GLY A 17 2.62 47.08 -16.37
N PHE A 18 1.80 46.06 -16.09
CA PHE A 18 1.55 44.95 -16.99
C PHE A 18 0.17 45.05 -17.62
N LYS A 19 0.07 45.05 -18.94
CA LYS A 19 -1.22 45.09 -19.64
C LYS A 19 -1.47 43.79 -20.39
N CYS A 20 -2.58 43.12 -20.06
CA CYS A 20 -3.01 41.92 -20.77
C CYS A 20 -3.48 42.28 -22.19
N PRO A 21 -2.92 41.66 -23.26
CA PRO A 21 -3.40 41.88 -24.62
C PRO A 21 -4.83 41.35 -24.80
N PRO A 22 -5.66 41.98 -25.66
CA PRO A 22 -7.08 41.65 -25.81
C PRO A 22 -7.37 40.26 -26.38
N ARG A 23 -6.37 39.56 -26.93
CA ARG A 23 -6.48 38.19 -27.48
C ARG A 23 -5.77 37.12 -26.63
N ARG A 24 -5.19 37.50 -25.48
CA ARG A 24 -4.48 36.59 -24.59
C ARG A 24 -5.43 36.18 -23.46
N ASP A 25 -5.43 34.89 -23.12
CA ASP A 25 -6.15 34.41 -21.94
C ASP A 25 -5.54 35.01 -20.67
N VAL A 26 -6.39 35.36 -19.69
CA VAL A 26 -5.96 36.03 -18.46
C VAL A 26 -5.10 35.12 -17.60
N ALA A 27 -5.41 33.82 -17.54
CA ALA A 27 -4.62 32.86 -16.76
C ALA A 27 -3.23 32.70 -17.37
N ASP A 28 -3.14 32.57 -18.69
CA ASP A 28 -1.88 32.52 -19.43
C ASP A 28 -1.04 33.78 -19.25
N PHE A 29 -1.67 34.96 -19.30
CA PHE A 29 -1.00 36.23 -19.02
C PHE A 29 -0.39 36.25 -17.61
N LEU A 30 -1.18 35.86 -16.60
CA LEU A 30 -0.72 35.82 -15.21
C LEU A 30 0.39 34.77 -14.98
N LEU A 31 0.37 33.66 -15.71
CA LEU A 31 1.41 32.62 -15.69
C LEU A 31 2.75 33.09 -16.24
N ASP A 32 2.73 33.98 -17.24
CA ASP A 32 3.92 34.50 -17.88
C ASP A 32 4.60 35.61 -17.02
N LEU A 33 3.89 36.24 -16.08
CA LEU A 33 4.46 37.22 -15.15
C LEU A 33 5.49 36.57 -14.22
N GLY A 34 6.61 37.26 -13.96
CA GLY A 34 7.72 36.72 -13.16
C GLY A 34 8.57 35.67 -13.88
N THR A 35 8.33 35.44 -15.17
CA THR A 35 9.17 34.62 -16.06
C THR A 35 9.83 35.50 -17.13
N ASP A 36 10.71 34.93 -17.95
CA ASP A 36 11.35 35.63 -19.07
C ASP A 36 10.35 36.20 -20.10
N LYS A 37 9.11 35.66 -20.11
CA LYS A 37 8.02 36.11 -20.99
C LYS A 37 7.32 37.36 -20.50
N GLN A 38 7.56 37.85 -19.28
CA GLN A 38 6.85 39.02 -18.74
C GLN A 38 7.09 40.31 -19.55
N SER A 39 8.26 40.41 -20.21
CA SER A 39 8.68 41.59 -20.99
C SER A 39 7.71 41.98 -22.10
N GLN A 40 6.99 41.01 -22.68
CA GLN A 40 6.01 41.25 -23.75
C GLN A 40 4.74 41.97 -23.27
N TYR A 41 4.54 42.08 -21.96
CA TYR A 41 3.37 42.69 -21.34
C TYR A 41 3.67 44.01 -20.62
N GLU A 42 4.95 44.41 -20.58
CA GLU A 42 5.39 45.66 -19.95
C GLU A 42 4.90 46.87 -20.76
N VAL A 43 4.26 47.83 -20.09
CA VAL A 43 3.83 49.09 -20.74
C VAL A 43 5.02 50.06 -20.78
N SER A 44 5.44 50.45 -21.98
CA SER A 44 6.61 51.30 -22.24
C SER A 44 6.53 52.73 -21.68
N SER A 45 5.41 53.13 -21.09
CA SER A 45 5.23 54.41 -20.41
C SER A 45 5.74 54.43 -18.96
N ILE A 46 6.10 53.27 -18.39
CA ILE A 46 6.52 53.14 -16.99
C ILE A 46 8.04 52.89 -16.95
N PRO A 47 8.81 53.57 -16.07
CA PRO A 47 10.25 53.37 -15.98
C PRO A 47 10.59 51.91 -15.65
N SER A 48 11.48 51.29 -16.41
CA SER A 48 11.82 49.86 -16.28
C SER A 48 12.32 49.45 -14.89
N GLY A 49 12.81 50.39 -14.07
CA GLY A 49 13.23 50.16 -12.69
C GLY A 49 12.09 50.09 -11.66
N SER A 50 10.84 50.34 -12.06
CA SER A 50 9.66 50.29 -11.19
C SER A 50 8.79 49.05 -11.39
N ILE A 51 9.14 48.21 -12.37
CA ILE A 51 8.44 46.97 -12.70
C ILE A 51 9.09 45.82 -11.92
N PRO A 52 8.33 45.07 -11.10
CA PRO A 52 8.88 43.95 -10.34
C PRO A 52 9.31 42.81 -11.28
N ARG A 53 10.51 42.26 -11.07
CA ARG A 53 11.09 41.17 -11.86
C ARG A 53 11.43 39.94 -11.04
N THR A 54 11.86 40.13 -9.80
CA THR A 54 12.21 39.02 -8.89
C THR A 54 11.03 38.62 -8.01
N ALA A 55 10.99 37.37 -7.55
CA ALA A 55 9.93 36.89 -6.65
C ALA A 55 9.84 37.72 -5.36
N SER A 56 10.96 38.21 -4.85
CA SER A 56 11.04 39.12 -3.70
C SER A 56 10.38 40.47 -3.99
N GLU A 57 10.65 41.09 -5.14
CA GLU A 57 10.02 42.38 -5.51
C GLU A 57 8.49 42.24 -5.63
N TYR A 58 8.01 41.15 -6.24
CA TYR A 58 6.58 40.86 -6.31
C TYR A 58 5.96 40.59 -4.93
N ALA A 59 6.72 40.09 -3.96
CA ALA A 59 6.27 39.91 -2.58
C ALA A 59 6.23 41.26 -1.83
N ASP A 60 7.25 42.09 -1.99
CA ASP A 60 7.35 43.42 -1.37
C ASP A 60 6.24 44.37 -1.85
N VAL A 61 5.95 44.34 -3.15
CA VAL A 61 4.84 45.11 -3.74
C VAL A 61 3.50 44.61 -3.22
N PHE A 62 3.33 43.28 -3.11
CA PHE A 62 2.09 42.70 -2.61
C PHE A 62 1.85 43.02 -1.12
N THR A 63 2.87 42.94 -0.27
CA THR A 63 2.76 43.26 1.17
C THR A 63 2.42 44.73 1.42
N ARG A 64 2.80 45.64 0.51
CA ARG A 64 2.41 47.06 0.56
C ARG A 64 1.02 47.35 -0.01
N SER A 65 0.36 46.36 -0.60
CA SER A 65 -0.94 46.54 -1.25
C SER A 65 -2.09 46.61 -0.23
N ARG A 66 -3.15 47.32 -0.60
CA ARG A 66 -4.40 47.37 0.17
C ARG A 66 -5.05 45.99 0.34
N ILE A 67 -4.81 45.08 -0.62
CA ILE A 67 -5.37 43.72 -0.61
C ILE A 67 -4.73 42.92 0.52
N TYR A 68 -3.41 43.00 0.67
CA TYR A 68 -2.69 42.38 1.78
C TYR A 68 -3.13 42.93 3.14
N SER A 69 -3.29 44.25 3.27
CA SER A 69 -3.77 44.85 4.52
C SER A 69 -5.15 44.31 4.91
N ARG A 70 -6.12 44.27 3.98
CA ARG A 70 -7.45 43.69 4.26
C ARG A 70 -7.37 42.22 4.66
N MET A 71 -6.57 41.43 3.94
CA MET A 71 -6.37 40.01 4.26
C MET A 71 -5.80 39.82 5.67
N MET A 72 -4.84 40.64 6.08
CA MET A 72 -4.28 40.59 7.42
C MET A 72 -5.28 41.07 8.48
N ASP A 73 -6.07 42.10 8.18
CA ASP A 73 -7.12 42.59 9.08
C ASP A 73 -8.20 41.52 9.30
N ASP A 74 -8.62 40.81 8.24
CA ASP A 74 -9.59 39.71 8.33
C ASP A 74 -9.02 38.51 9.11
N LEU A 75 -7.73 38.20 8.92
CA LEU A 75 -7.07 37.09 9.60
C LEU A 75 -6.84 37.37 11.10
N HIS A 76 -6.52 38.61 11.45
CA HIS A 76 -6.27 39.03 12.83
C HIS A 76 -7.52 39.54 13.55
N GLY A 77 -8.62 39.72 12.81
CA GLY A 77 -9.92 40.11 13.34
C GLY A 77 -10.56 39.03 14.21
N PRO A 78 -11.59 39.38 14.99
CA PRO A 78 -12.34 38.41 15.78
C PRO A 78 -13.05 37.42 14.85
N ILE A 79 -12.94 36.13 15.16
CA ILE A 79 -13.62 35.07 14.40
C ILE A 79 -15.14 35.30 14.50
N PRO A 80 -15.84 35.46 13.37
CA PRO A 80 -17.29 35.61 13.34
C PRO A 80 -18.01 34.45 14.08
N SER A 81 -19.01 34.77 14.90
CA SER A 81 -19.71 33.78 15.74
C SER A 81 -20.43 32.70 14.94
N ASN A 82 -20.86 33.00 13.71
CA ASN A 82 -21.44 32.04 12.78
C ASN A 82 -20.44 30.94 12.39
N LEU A 83 -19.15 31.27 12.18
CA LEU A 83 -18.13 30.27 11.83
C LEU A 83 -17.80 29.34 13.00
N LEU A 84 -17.89 29.84 14.24
CA LEU A 84 -17.71 29.02 15.45
C LEU A 84 -18.88 28.03 15.62
N GLU A 85 -20.12 28.49 15.44
CA GLU A 85 -21.29 27.62 15.45
C GLU A 85 -21.24 26.55 14.34
N ASP A 86 -20.78 26.93 13.15
CA ASP A 86 -20.60 25.99 12.04
C ASP A 86 -19.52 24.94 12.37
N ASN A 87 -18.42 25.35 13.02
CA ASN A 87 -17.36 24.42 13.46
C ASN A 87 -17.89 23.34 14.40
N GLU A 88 -18.61 23.73 15.45
CA GLU A 88 -19.17 22.80 16.43
C GLU A 88 -20.22 21.86 15.83
N LYS A 89 -21.13 22.40 15.02
CA LYS A 89 -22.26 21.62 14.47
C LYS A 89 -21.84 20.65 13.37
N GLN A 90 -20.75 20.93 12.64
CA GLN A 90 -20.49 20.25 11.37
C GLN A 90 -19.10 19.63 11.27
N PHE A 91 -18.05 20.31 11.76
CA PHE A 91 -16.69 19.78 11.65
C PHE A 91 -16.34 18.90 12.85
N ALA A 92 -16.71 19.33 14.06
CA ALA A 92 -16.51 18.56 15.28
C ALA A 92 -17.44 17.33 15.37
N ALA A 93 -18.62 17.40 14.74
CA ALA A 93 -19.61 16.33 14.77
C ALA A 93 -19.28 15.13 13.85
N VAL A 94 -18.40 15.31 12.85
CA VAL A 94 -18.05 14.22 11.91
C VAL A 94 -17.02 13.28 12.58
N PRO A 95 -17.24 11.95 12.60
CA PRO A 95 -16.34 10.96 13.19
C PRO A 95 -15.13 10.64 12.28
N GLU A 96 -14.01 10.19 12.85
CA GLU A 96 -12.73 9.97 12.09
C GLU A 96 -12.92 9.06 10.88
N PHE A 97 -13.75 8.04 11.06
CA PHE A 97 -14.23 7.13 10.03
C PHE A 97 -15.76 7.19 10.05
N HIS A 98 -16.40 7.33 8.87
CA HIS A 98 -17.86 7.38 8.77
C HIS A 98 -18.52 6.05 9.15
N LEU A 99 -17.89 4.93 8.80
CA LEU A 99 -18.38 3.58 9.13
C LEU A 99 -17.74 3.00 10.39
N GLY A 100 -18.51 2.14 11.06
CA GLY A 100 -18.01 1.28 12.13
C GLY A 100 -16.93 0.31 11.62
N PHE A 101 -16.11 -0.22 12.53
CA PHE A 101 -15.00 -1.10 12.16
C PHE A 101 -15.43 -2.35 11.40
N VAL A 102 -16.55 -2.98 11.80
CA VAL A 102 -17.03 -4.22 11.19
C VAL A 102 -17.55 -3.96 9.77
N GLU A 103 -18.33 -2.90 9.59
CA GLU A 103 -18.88 -2.49 8.29
C GLU A 103 -17.76 -2.13 7.32
N SER A 104 -16.84 -1.25 7.74
CA SER A 104 -15.69 -0.88 6.91
C SER A 104 -14.83 -2.09 6.54
N THR A 105 -14.61 -3.02 7.49
CA THR A 105 -13.82 -4.22 7.22
C THR A 105 -14.52 -5.16 6.25
N LYS A 106 -15.84 -5.33 6.38
CA LYS A 106 -16.64 -6.15 5.47
C LYS A 106 -16.56 -5.61 4.03
N ASP A 107 -16.71 -4.31 3.83
CA ASP A 107 -16.67 -3.71 2.49
C ASP A 107 -15.28 -3.83 1.85
N VAL A 108 -14.22 -3.64 2.66
CA VAL A 108 -12.83 -3.82 2.19
C VAL A 108 -12.56 -5.28 1.84
N VAL A 109 -13.02 -6.26 2.66
CA VAL A 109 -12.91 -7.70 2.38
C VAL A 109 -13.63 -8.07 1.08
N GLN A 110 -14.87 -7.60 0.90
CA GLN A 110 -15.65 -7.87 -0.31
C GLN A 110 -14.96 -7.32 -1.56
N ARG A 111 -14.42 -6.10 -1.46
CA ARG A 111 -13.61 -5.52 -2.54
C ARG A 111 -12.37 -6.36 -2.81
N GLN A 112 -11.61 -6.73 -1.79
CA GLN A 112 -10.36 -7.47 -1.94
C GLN A 112 -10.59 -8.86 -2.57
N LEU A 113 -11.64 -9.57 -2.16
CA LEU A 113 -12.07 -10.83 -2.79
C LEU A 113 -12.41 -10.63 -4.27
N LYS A 114 -13.10 -9.54 -4.60
CA LYS A 114 -13.48 -9.24 -5.98
C LYS A 114 -12.26 -8.92 -6.85
N LEU A 115 -11.31 -8.14 -6.33
CA LEU A 115 -10.05 -7.84 -7.01
C LEU A 115 -9.26 -9.12 -7.29
N LEU A 116 -9.10 -9.97 -6.27
CA LEU A 116 -8.42 -11.26 -6.41
C LEU A 116 -9.09 -12.17 -7.44
N SER A 117 -10.42 -12.27 -7.42
CA SER A 117 -11.17 -13.12 -8.37
C SER A 117 -11.04 -12.68 -9.83
N ARG A 118 -10.73 -11.39 -10.07
CA ARG A 118 -10.59 -10.81 -11.41
C ARG A 118 -9.16 -10.82 -11.92
N ASP A 119 -8.18 -11.02 -11.04
CA ASP A 119 -6.80 -11.27 -11.44
C ASP A 119 -6.67 -12.73 -11.92
N THR A 120 -7.33 -13.01 -13.04
CA THR A 120 -7.40 -14.35 -13.63
C THR A 120 -6.04 -14.79 -14.14
N ALA A 121 -5.17 -13.86 -14.55
CA ALA A 121 -3.81 -14.16 -14.98
C ALA A 121 -2.98 -14.72 -13.81
N PHE A 122 -3.00 -14.05 -12.66
CA PHE A 122 -2.34 -14.53 -11.45
C PHE A 122 -2.92 -15.87 -10.98
N LEU A 123 -4.24 -15.97 -10.85
CA LEU A 123 -4.90 -17.20 -10.37
C LEU A 123 -4.66 -18.39 -11.30
N MET A 124 -4.78 -18.20 -12.62
CA MET A 124 -4.52 -19.24 -13.60
C MET A 124 -3.04 -19.65 -13.62
N GLY A 125 -2.12 -18.68 -13.56
CA GLY A 125 -0.68 -18.94 -13.47
C GLY A 125 -0.34 -19.81 -12.26
N ARG A 126 -0.91 -19.50 -11.09
CA ARG A 126 -0.74 -20.31 -9.89
C ARG A 126 -1.39 -21.69 -10.00
N ALA A 127 -2.62 -21.79 -10.50
CA ALA A 127 -3.28 -23.08 -10.66
C ALA A 127 -2.49 -24.03 -11.56
N VAL A 128 -1.97 -23.53 -12.69
CA VAL A 128 -1.11 -24.30 -13.60
C VAL A 128 0.19 -24.70 -12.92
N MET A 129 0.87 -23.77 -12.24
CA MET A 129 2.11 -24.05 -11.51
C MET A 129 1.91 -25.15 -10.45
N VAL A 130 0.83 -25.08 -9.67
CA VAL A 130 0.51 -26.03 -8.60
C VAL A 130 0.26 -27.43 -9.15
N ILE A 131 -0.54 -27.55 -10.22
CA ILE A 131 -0.83 -28.85 -10.83
C ILE A 131 0.43 -29.43 -11.47
N LEU A 132 1.19 -28.64 -12.22
CA LEU A 132 2.42 -29.10 -12.89
C LEU A 132 3.47 -29.55 -11.88
N MET A 133 3.72 -28.75 -10.84
CA MET A 133 4.71 -29.10 -9.81
C MET A 133 4.24 -30.26 -8.93
N GLY A 134 2.94 -30.32 -8.60
CA GLY A 134 2.34 -31.46 -7.92
C GLY A 134 2.56 -32.75 -8.70
N LEU A 135 2.23 -32.77 -10.00
CA LEU A 135 2.44 -33.93 -10.87
C LEU A 135 3.91 -34.28 -11.07
N LEU A 136 4.79 -33.29 -11.17
CA LEU A 136 6.23 -33.50 -11.30
C LEU A 136 6.79 -34.20 -10.05
N TYR A 137 6.48 -33.70 -8.86
CA TYR A 137 6.92 -34.33 -7.61
C TYR A 137 6.28 -35.70 -7.42
N ALA A 138 4.97 -35.80 -7.62
CA ALA A 138 4.23 -37.06 -7.50
C ALA A 138 4.71 -38.16 -8.45
N SER A 139 5.07 -37.81 -9.68
CA SER A 139 5.58 -38.78 -10.67
C SER A 139 7.03 -39.19 -10.38
N THR A 140 7.85 -38.27 -9.88
CA THR A 140 9.24 -38.57 -9.50
C THR A 140 9.31 -39.52 -8.30
N PHE A 141 8.38 -39.36 -7.35
CA PHE A 141 8.31 -40.14 -6.12
C PHE A 141 7.09 -41.08 -6.09
N TYR A 142 6.66 -41.54 -7.27
CA TYR A 142 5.48 -42.40 -7.41
C TYR A 142 5.67 -43.70 -6.63
N GLN A 143 4.73 -44.00 -5.71
CA GLN A 143 4.78 -45.16 -4.82
C GLN A 143 6.17 -45.35 -4.19
N PHE A 144 6.62 -44.35 -3.42
CA PHE A 144 7.94 -44.37 -2.81
C PHE A 144 8.11 -45.55 -1.84
N ASP A 145 9.36 -45.96 -1.65
CA ASP A 145 9.72 -46.97 -0.66
C ASP A 145 9.62 -46.40 0.76
N GLU A 146 8.63 -46.89 1.50
CA GLU A 146 8.31 -46.45 2.86
C GLU A 146 9.42 -46.81 3.88
N THR A 147 10.26 -47.83 3.58
CA THR A 147 11.36 -48.26 4.44
C THR A 147 12.51 -47.25 4.47
N ASN A 148 12.64 -46.44 3.40
CA ASN A 148 13.66 -45.43 3.28
C ASN A 148 13.22 -44.12 3.95
N SER A 149 13.51 -43.99 5.25
CA SER A 149 13.13 -42.81 6.04
C SER A 149 13.64 -41.49 5.46
N GLN A 150 14.81 -41.49 4.84
CA GLN A 150 15.37 -40.30 4.18
C GLN A 150 14.55 -39.87 2.96
N LEU A 151 14.05 -40.83 2.17
CA LEU A 151 13.21 -40.55 1.01
C LEU A 151 11.89 -39.89 1.45
N VAL A 152 11.20 -40.48 2.44
CA VAL A 152 9.91 -39.96 2.93
C VAL A 152 10.07 -38.56 3.54
N MET A 153 11.09 -38.36 4.38
CA MET A 153 11.39 -37.05 4.95
C MET A 153 11.71 -36.01 3.87
N GLY A 154 12.40 -36.41 2.80
CA GLY A 154 12.68 -35.55 1.66
C GLY A 154 11.44 -35.13 0.87
N ILE A 155 10.48 -36.04 0.68
CA ILE A 155 9.21 -35.71 0.01
C ILE A 155 8.37 -34.77 0.89
N ILE A 156 8.31 -35.03 2.20
CA ILE A 156 7.64 -34.14 3.17
C ILE A 156 8.28 -32.75 3.15
N PHE A 157 9.61 -32.68 3.21
CA PHE A 157 10.36 -31.42 3.13
C PHE A 157 10.05 -30.67 1.83
N ASN A 158 10.08 -31.34 0.68
CA ASN A 158 9.75 -30.72 -0.61
C ASN A 158 8.31 -30.23 -0.69
N ALA A 159 7.34 -30.96 -0.12
CA ALA A 159 5.94 -30.54 -0.08
C ALA A 159 5.75 -29.26 0.75
N VAL A 160 6.33 -29.22 1.96
CA VAL A 160 6.30 -28.04 2.83
C VAL A 160 7.03 -26.87 2.17
N MET A 161 8.21 -27.12 1.60
CA MET A 161 9.03 -26.11 0.92
C MET A 161 8.28 -25.50 -0.27
N PHE A 162 7.64 -26.31 -1.11
CA PHE A 162 6.91 -25.83 -2.28
C PHE A 162 5.76 -24.90 -1.88
N VAL A 163 4.92 -25.33 -0.94
CA VAL A 163 3.77 -24.55 -0.46
C VAL A 163 4.24 -23.26 0.20
N ALA A 164 5.31 -23.31 1.01
CA ALA A 164 5.90 -22.15 1.66
C ALA A 164 6.45 -21.14 0.64
N LEU A 165 7.36 -21.57 -0.24
CA LEU A 165 8.08 -20.69 -1.15
C LEU A 165 7.23 -20.19 -2.32
N GLY A 166 6.19 -20.95 -2.71
CA GLY A 166 5.23 -20.48 -3.70
C GLY A 166 4.61 -19.13 -3.32
N GLN A 167 4.46 -18.84 -2.03
CA GLN A 167 3.88 -17.58 -1.56
C GLN A 167 4.75 -16.34 -1.83
N GLN A 168 6.04 -16.51 -2.14
CA GLN A 168 6.95 -15.41 -2.49
C GLN A 168 6.49 -14.65 -3.74
N ALA A 169 5.82 -15.34 -4.69
CA ALA A 169 5.31 -14.73 -5.92
C ALA A 169 4.25 -13.64 -5.68
N GLN A 170 3.70 -13.53 -4.47
CA GLN A 170 2.70 -12.52 -4.11
C GLN A 170 3.30 -11.15 -3.75
N ILE A 171 4.62 -11.06 -3.53
CA ILE A 171 5.29 -9.81 -3.08
C ILE A 171 4.94 -8.61 -4.00
N PRO A 172 5.02 -8.71 -5.34
CA PRO A 172 4.68 -7.58 -6.21
C PRO A 172 3.23 -7.12 -6.05
N THR A 173 2.31 -8.07 -5.97
CA THR A 173 0.87 -7.78 -5.79
C THR A 173 0.62 -7.10 -4.45
N PHE A 174 1.30 -7.52 -3.38
CA PHE A 174 1.18 -6.89 -2.06
C PHE A 174 1.76 -5.47 -2.01
N ILE A 175 2.90 -5.23 -2.67
CA ILE A 175 3.49 -3.89 -2.76
C ILE A 175 2.58 -2.94 -3.54
N ALA A 176 2.03 -3.38 -4.68
CA ALA A 176 1.08 -2.58 -5.45
C ALA A 176 -0.21 -2.27 -4.66
N ALA A 177 -0.75 -3.25 -3.93
CA ALA A 177 -1.91 -3.05 -3.06
C ALA A 177 -1.62 -2.06 -1.91
N ARG A 178 -0.38 -2.06 -1.39
CA ARG A 178 0.05 -1.15 -0.32
C ARG A 178 0.08 0.32 -0.77
N GLU A 179 0.44 0.60 -2.01
CA GLU A 179 0.41 1.99 -2.54
C GLU A 179 -1.01 2.55 -2.57
N VAL A 180 -1.96 1.74 -3.07
CA VAL A 180 -3.40 2.06 -3.03
C VAL A 180 -3.87 2.24 -1.60
N PHE A 181 -3.42 1.37 -0.68
CA PHE A 181 -3.70 1.49 0.75
C PHE A 181 -3.23 2.83 1.32
N TYR A 182 -1.99 3.26 1.08
CA TYR A 182 -1.46 4.52 1.60
C TYR A 182 -2.28 5.73 1.15
N LYS A 183 -2.71 5.75 -0.10
CA LYS A 183 -3.60 6.79 -0.63
C LYS A 183 -4.97 6.78 0.07
N GLN A 184 -5.58 5.62 0.23
CA GLN A 184 -6.90 5.49 0.84
C GLN A 184 -6.88 5.76 2.35
N ARG A 185 -5.83 5.31 3.04
CA ARG A 185 -5.58 5.58 4.46
C ARG A 185 -5.34 7.07 4.72
N ARG A 186 -4.65 7.77 3.82
CA ARG A 186 -4.54 9.25 3.85
C ARG A 186 -5.89 9.92 3.82
N SER A 187 -6.86 9.38 3.10
CA SER A 187 -8.20 9.96 3.04
C SER A 187 -9.14 9.41 4.12
N ASN A 188 -8.62 8.67 5.12
CA ASN A 188 -9.38 8.02 6.19
C ASN A 188 -10.57 7.16 5.71
N PHE A 189 -10.38 6.43 4.61
CA PHE A 189 -11.40 5.53 4.05
C PHE A 189 -11.71 4.37 5.01
N PHE A 190 -10.66 3.77 5.56
CA PHE A 190 -10.75 2.65 6.49
C PHE A 190 -9.47 2.57 7.35
N ARG A 191 -9.54 1.79 8.42
CA ARG A 191 -8.45 1.58 9.38
C ARG A 191 -7.42 0.61 8.83
N THR A 192 -6.16 0.73 9.25
CA THR A 192 -5.07 -0.18 8.84
C THR A 192 -5.38 -1.64 9.18
N ALA A 193 -5.98 -1.90 10.34
CA ALA A 193 -6.43 -3.23 10.73
C ALA A 193 -7.45 -3.82 9.74
N SER A 194 -8.36 -3.01 9.19
CA SER A 194 -9.34 -3.47 8.18
C SER A 194 -8.65 -3.93 6.89
N PHE A 195 -7.57 -3.26 6.47
CA PHE A 195 -6.78 -3.68 5.31
C PHE A 195 -6.03 -4.98 5.55
N VAL A 196 -5.31 -5.08 6.67
CA VAL A 196 -4.55 -6.30 7.03
C VAL A 196 -5.49 -7.51 7.14
N LEU A 197 -6.64 -7.36 7.80
CA LEU A 197 -7.65 -8.41 7.89
C LEU A 197 -8.25 -8.75 6.53
N SER A 198 -8.52 -7.75 5.69
CA SER A 198 -9.03 -8.00 4.34
C SER A 198 -8.07 -8.85 3.51
N ASN A 199 -6.78 -8.55 3.56
CA ASN A 199 -5.77 -9.32 2.85
C ASN A 199 -5.68 -10.74 3.41
N SER A 200 -5.75 -10.89 4.75
CA SER A 200 -5.82 -12.19 5.43
C SER A 200 -6.97 -13.06 4.92
N VAL A 201 -8.19 -12.51 4.96
CA VAL A 201 -9.42 -13.25 4.68
C VAL A 201 -9.53 -13.59 3.19
N SER A 202 -9.11 -12.69 2.32
CA SER A 202 -9.15 -12.93 0.87
C SER A 202 -8.23 -14.05 0.42
N GLN A 203 -7.17 -14.36 1.16
CA GLN A 203 -6.21 -15.41 0.81
C GLN A 203 -6.67 -16.82 1.25
N ILE A 204 -7.55 -16.93 2.26
CA ILE A 204 -8.00 -18.22 2.81
C ILE A 204 -8.58 -19.15 1.73
N PRO A 205 -9.53 -18.71 0.85
CA PRO A 205 -10.09 -19.59 -0.16
C PRO A 205 -9.05 -20.08 -1.17
N VAL A 206 -8.13 -19.21 -1.58
CA VAL A 206 -7.08 -19.56 -2.55
C VAL A 206 -6.07 -20.53 -1.93
N ALA A 207 -5.63 -20.26 -0.70
CA ALA A 207 -4.72 -21.14 0.03
C ALA A 207 -5.33 -22.53 0.27
N ALA A 208 -6.62 -22.61 0.59
CA ALA A 208 -7.33 -23.88 0.79
C ALA A 208 -7.45 -24.69 -0.51
N ILE A 209 -7.75 -24.05 -1.64
CA ILE A 209 -7.81 -24.72 -2.95
C ILE A 209 -6.41 -25.16 -3.38
N GLU A 210 -5.41 -24.30 -3.23
CA GLU A 210 -4.01 -24.58 -3.58
C GLU A 210 -3.47 -25.77 -2.79
N SER A 211 -3.64 -25.76 -1.46
CA SER A 211 -3.19 -26.86 -0.61
C SER A 211 -3.95 -28.15 -0.93
N ALA A 212 -5.28 -28.10 -1.09
CA ALA A 212 -6.08 -29.27 -1.38
C ALA A 212 -5.72 -29.93 -2.72
N VAL A 213 -5.50 -29.14 -3.78
CA VAL A 213 -5.12 -29.68 -5.10
C VAL A 213 -3.71 -30.26 -5.05
N PHE A 214 -2.74 -29.50 -4.54
CA PHE A 214 -1.35 -29.93 -4.46
C PHE A 214 -1.17 -31.15 -3.53
N GLY A 215 -1.73 -31.05 -2.33
CA GLY A 215 -1.66 -32.05 -1.28
C GLY A 215 -2.33 -33.34 -1.71
N SER A 216 -3.50 -33.29 -2.35
CA SER A 216 -4.17 -34.49 -2.88
C SER A 216 -3.32 -35.20 -3.93
N ILE A 217 -2.72 -34.46 -4.87
CA ILE A 217 -1.87 -35.04 -5.92
C ILE A 217 -0.68 -35.76 -5.28
N ILE A 218 0.05 -35.08 -4.39
CA ILE A 218 1.22 -35.67 -3.72
C ILE A 218 0.81 -36.84 -2.84
N TYR A 219 -0.20 -36.68 -1.99
CA TYR A 219 -0.56 -37.68 -0.98
C TYR A 219 -0.91 -39.03 -1.61
N TRP A 220 -1.80 -39.02 -2.61
CA TRP A 220 -2.32 -40.24 -3.21
C TRP A 220 -1.39 -40.86 -4.24
N MET A 221 -0.65 -40.07 -5.02
CA MET A 221 0.27 -40.61 -6.04
C MET A 221 1.60 -41.09 -5.45
N CYS A 222 2.11 -40.41 -4.43
CA CYS A 222 3.34 -40.84 -3.75
C CYS A 222 3.11 -42.11 -2.92
N GLY A 223 1.87 -42.37 -2.46
CA GLY A 223 1.53 -43.56 -1.69
C GLY A 223 1.69 -43.37 -0.18
N TYR A 224 1.32 -42.20 0.35
CA TYR A 224 1.24 -42.01 1.80
C TYR A 224 0.21 -42.96 2.44
N VAL A 225 0.21 -43.05 3.78
CA VAL A 225 -0.74 -43.89 4.53
C VAL A 225 -2.18 -43.62 4.07
N SER A 226 -3.00 -44.65 3.91
CA SER A 226 -4.34 -44.49 3.33
C SER A 226 -5.43 -44.07 4.34
N THR A 227 -5.08 -43.76 5.58
CA THR A 227 -6.04 -43.40 6.64
C THR A 227 -6.59 -41.99 6.42
N ILE A 228 -7.91 -41.83 6.53
CA ILE A 228 -8.59 -40.54 6.29
C ILE A 228 -8.10 -39.48 7.29
N GLU A 229 -7.84 -39.88 8.54
CA GLU A 229 -7.31 -38.98 9.58
C GLU A 229 -5.94 -38.42 9.18
N ALA A 230 -4.99 -39.28 8.76
CA ALA A 230 -3.67 -38.84 8.34
C ALA A 230 -3.73 -37.91 7.12
N TYR A 231 -4.65 -38.17 6.17
CA TYR A 231 -4.85 -37.31 5.02
C TYR A 231 -5.37 -35.92 5.42
N LEU A 232 -6.40 -35.85 6.26
CA LEU A 232 -6.97 -34.57 6.71
C LEU A 232 -5.97 -33.75 7.52
N VAL A 233 -5.17 -34.42 8.36
CA VAL A 233 -4.09 -33.77 9.11
C VAL A 233 -2.99 -33.27 8.19
N PHE A 234 -2.59 -34.06 7.18
CA PHE A 234 -1.62 -33.67 6.17
C PHE A 234 -2.07 -32.42 5.41
N GLU A 235 -3.31 -32.42 4.93
CA GLU A 235 -3.92 -31.29 4.24
C GLU A 235 -4.04 -30.04 5.12
N LEU A 236 -4.52 -30.20 6.36
CA LEU A 236 -4.60 -29.11 7.33
C LEU A 236 -3.22 -28.49 7.58
N MET A 237 -2.19 -29.33 7.73
CA MET A 237 -0.82 -28.89 7.97
C MET A 237 -0.25 -28.13 6.76
N LEU A 238 -0.48 -28.60 5.53
CA LEU A 238 -0.11 -27.86 4.32
C LEU A 238 -0.88 -26.53 4.21
N PHE A 239 -2.17 -26.52 4.52
CA PHE A 239 -3.00 -25.32 4.51
C PHE A 239 -2.50 -24.25 5.50
N VAL A 240 -2.24 -24.62 6.77
CA VAL A 240 -1.73 -23.65 7.76
C VAL A 240 -0.30 -23.21 7.44
N THR A 241 0.52 -24.08 6.83
CA THR A 241 1.84 -23.71 6.30
C THR A 241 1.69 -22.64 5.21
N ASN A 242 0.78 -22.85 4.26
CA ASN A 242 0.49 -21.90 3.19
C ASN A 242 0.16 -20.53 3.78
N LEU A 243 -0.83 -20.48 4.67
CA LEU A 243 -1.24 -19.23 5.33
C LEU A 243 -0.11 -18.54 6.10
N ALA A 244 0.68 -19.29 6.87
CA ALA A 244 1.79 -18.73 7.65
C ALA A 244 2.84 -18.08 6.73
N PHE A 245 3.19 -18.72 5.61
CA PHE A 245 4.14 -18.16 4.66
C PHE A 245 3.55 -17.02 3.81
N THR A 246 2.26 -17.05 3.47
CA THR A 246 1.56 -15.89 2.88
C THR A 246 1.66 -14.68 3.82
N ALA A 247 1.44 -14.87 5.13
CA ALA A 247 1.57 -13.81 6.13
C ALA A 247 3.01 -13.32 6.28
N TRP A 248 4.02 -14.21 6.20
CA TRP A 248 5.43 -13.83 6.21
C TRP A 248 5.80 -12.93 5.02
N PHE A 249 5.44 -13.32 3.79
CA PHE A 249 5.73 -12.52 2.60
C PHE A 249 4.90 -11.23 2.53
N PHE A 250 3.68 -11.24 3.09
CA PHE A 250 2.92 -10.01 3.28
C PHE A 250 3.61 -9.06 4.26
N PHE A 251 4.13 -9.56 5.39
CA PHE A 251 4.93 -8.78 6.32
C PHE A 251 6.17 -8.19 5.65
N LEU A 252 6.93 -9.00 4.92
CA LEU A 252 8.11 -8.52 4.19
C LEU A 252 7.72 -7.42 3.19
N SER A 253 6.61 -7.58 2.47
CA SER A 253 6.11 -6.55 1.54
C SER A 253 5.72 -5.26 2.25
N CYS A 254 5.19 -5.34 3.47
CA CYS A 254 4.88 -4.17 4.29
C CYS A 254 6.15 -3.50 4.84
N ALA A 255 7.15 -4.28 5.26
CA ALA A 255 8.38 -3.82 5.88
C ALA A 255 9.48 -3.37 4.91
N SER A 256 9.31 -3.59 3.60
CA SER A 256 10.30 -3.25 2.57
C SER A 256 9.90 -1.99 1.79
N PRO A 257 10.81 -1.05 1.47
CA PRO A 257 10.47 0.12 0.66
C PRO A 257 9.95 -0.25 -0.74
N ASP A 258 10.70 -1.08 -1.46
CA ASP A 258 10.45 -1.41 -2.87
C ASP A 258 10.78 -2.89 -3.17
N LEU A 259 10.41 -3.35 -4.36
CA LEU A 259 10.72 -4.70 -4.84
C LEU A 259 12.22 -5.03 -4.84
N ASN A 260 13.06 -4.03 -5.10
CA ASN A 260 14.52 -4.18 -5.12
C ASN A 260 15.10 -4.51 -3.73
N VAL A 261 14.38 -4.18 -2.65
CA VAL A 261 14.76 -4.53 -1.28
C VAL A 261 14.03 -5.79 -0.82
N ALA A 262 12.73 -5.89 -1.13
CA ALA A 262 11.89 -7.02 -0.73
C ALA A 262 12.39 -8.35 -1.29
N ASN A 263 12.80 -8.39 -2.56
CA ASN A 263 13.24 -9.63 -3.21
C ASN A 263 14.54 -10.20 -2.57
N PRO A 264 15.65 -9.45 -2.42
CA PRO A 264 16.83 -9.95 -1.73
C PRO A 264 16.54 -10.35 -0.27
N LEU A 265 15.76 -9.55 0.46
CA LEU A 265 15.40 -9.86 1.85
C LEU A 265 14.59 -11.17 1.95
N SER A 266 13.67 -11.37 1.00
CA SER A 266 12.92 -12.61 0.90
C SER A 266 13.84 -13.81 0.64
N MET A 267 14.82 -13.69 -0.27
CA MET A 267 15.79 -14.76 -0.55
C MET A 267 16.63 -15.14 0.67
N VAL A 268 17.10 -14.15 1.44
CA VAL A 268 17.83 -14.40 2.69
C VAL A 268 16.95 -15.10 3.71
N SER A 269 15.69 -14.67 3.86
CA SER A 269 14.75 -15.34 4.77
C SER A 269 14.47 -16.78 4.38
N VAL A 270 14.31 -17.05 3.08
CA VAL A 270 14.10 -18.39 2.52
C VAL A 270 15.30 -19.29 2.78
N LEU A 271 16.51 -18.78 2.58
CA LEU A 271 17.74 -19.52 2.87
C LEU A 271 17.79 -19.96 4.34
N LEU A 272 17.46 -19.06 5.28
CA LEU A 272 17.43 -19.39 6.71
C LEU A 272 16.35 -20.43 7.03
N PHE A 273 15.15 -20.30 6.46
CA PHE A 273 14.09 -21.29 6.70
C PHE A 273 14.43 -22.67 6.13
N VAL A 274 15.06 -22.74 4.96
CA VAL A 274 15.47 -24.02 4.35
C VAL A 274 16.61 -24.66 5.15
N LEU A 275 17.66 -23.89 5.47
CA LEU A 275 18.86 -24.41 6.11
C LEU A 275 18.57 -24.96 7.52
N PHE A 276 17.71 -24.29 8.29
CA PHE A 276 17.34 -24.68 9.65
C PHE A 276 16.00 -25.45 9.70
N ALA A 277 15.53 -26.05 8.60
CA ALA A 277 14.28 -26.81 8.57
C ALA A 277 14.37 -28.16 9.31
N GLY A 278 15.58 -28.68 9.54
CA GLY A 278 15.78 -30.02 10.15
C GLY A 278 15.89 -31.16 9.14
N PHE A 279 15.90 -30.87 7.85
CA PHE A 279 16.13 -31.86 6.78
C PHE A 279 17.50 -31.68 6.12
N THR A 280 17.84 -30.47 5.65
CA THR A 280 19.15 -30.18 5.04
C THR A 280 20.29 -30.29 6.05
N ILE A 281 20.05 -29.80 7.26
CA ILE A 281 20.92 -29.99 8.42
C ILE A 281 20.04 -30.56 9.53
N THR A 282 20.41 -31.72 10.04
CA THR A 282 19.72 -32.37 11.17
C THR A 282 20.00 -31.62 12.46
N LYS A 283 19.12 -31.76 13.45
CA LYS A 283 19.12 -30.92 14.67
C LYS A 283 20.42 -31.04 15.48
N ASP A 284 20.98 -32.24 15.61
CA ASP A 284 22.29 -32.52 16.23
C ASP A 284 23.49 -31.84 15.56
N GLN A 285 23.44 -31.66 14.24
CA GLN A 285 24.50 -31.02 13.47
C GLN A 285 24.45 -29.49 13.59
N ILE A 286 23.36 -28.93 14.10
CA ILE A 286 23.22 -27.49 14.34
C ILE A 286 24.00 -27.13 15.61
N PRO A 287 24.98 -26.21 15.54
CA PRO A 287 25.69 -25.76 16.73
C PRO A 287 24.73 -25.18 17.78
N ASP A 288 25.00 -25.43 19.07
CA ASP A 288 24.12 -25.03 20.19
C ASP A 288 23.73 -23.55 20.18
N TYR A 289 24.60 -22.67 19.71
CA TYR A 289 24.33 -21.23 19.63
C TYR A 289 23.37 -20.83 18.50
N PHE A 290 23.10 -21.71 17.53
CA PHE A 290 22.13 -21.51 16.44
C PHE A 290 20.85 -22.35 16.59
N ILE A 291 20.75 -23.21 17.61
CA ILE A 291 19.59 -24.10 17.77
C ILE A 291 18.25 -23.35 17.90
N TRP A 292 18.26 -22.11 18.39
CA TRP A 292 17.05 -21.29 18.50
C TRP A 292 16.43 -20.96 17.13
N LEU A 293 17.23 -20.88 16.05
CA LEU A 293 16.73 -20.67 14.69
C LEU A 293 15.88 -21.85 14.22
N TYR A 294 16.28 -23.07 14.59
CA TYR A 294 15.50 -24.28 14.31
C TYR A 294 14.14 -24.25 15.02
N TRP A 295 14.09 -23.81 16.28
CA TRP A 295 12.82 -23.73 17.04
C TRP A 295 11.92 -22.57 16.63
N LEU A 296 12.47 -21.47 16.12
CA LEU A 296 11.71 -20.34 15.60
C LEU A 296 11.18 -20.58 14.18
N ASN A 297 11.76 -21.53 13.44
CA ASN A 297 11.49 -21.75 12.03
C ASN A 297 10.15 -22.48 11.79
N PRO A 298 9.14 -21.84 11.16
CA PRO A 298 7.86 -22.49 10.84
C PRO A 298 8.01 -23.71 9.95
N MET A 299 8.95 -23.71 9.00
CA MET A 299 9.20 -24.84 8.11
C MET A 299 9.60 -26.09 8.90
N SER A 300 10.41 -25.94 9.95
CA SER A 300 10.83 -27.05 10.79
C SER A 300 9.64 -27.71 11.50
N TRP A 301 8.72 -26.90 12.04
CA TRP A 301 7.51 -27.41 12.67
C TRP A 301 6.60 -28.12 11.67
N GLY A 302 6.51 -27.65 10.43
CA GLY A 302 5.73 -28.30 9.39
C GLY A 302 6.29 -29.66 8.97
N VAL A 303 7.60 -29.75 8.75
CA VAL A 303 8.28 -31.02 8.43
C VAL A 303 8.12 -32.00 9.59
N ARG A 304 8.36 -31.54 10.82
CA ARG A 304 8.21 -32.36 12.04
C ARG A 304 6.79 -32.90 12.20
N ALA A 305 5.78 -32.03 12.07
CA ALA A 305 4.37 -32.42 12.24
C ALA A 305 3.93 -33.45 11.20
N LEU A 306 4.32 -33.26 9.93
CA LEU A 306 4.01 -34.21 8.86
C LEU A 306 4.77 -35.54 8.99
N ALA A 307 6.01 -35.51 9.48
CA ALA A 307 6.77 -36.72 9.76
C ALA A 307 6.10 -37.56 10.86
N VAL A 308 5.72 -36.91 11.97
CA VAL A 308 4.96 -37.55 13.06
C VAL A 308 3.63 -38.10 12.54
N ASN A 309 2.90 -37.35 11.72
CA ASN A 309 1.65 -37.79 11.12
C ASN A 309 1.81 -39.09 10.30
N GLN A 310 2.88 -39.17 9.50
CA GLN A 310 3.15 -40.34 8.66
C GLN A 310 3.58 -41.56 9.47
N TYR A 311 4.57 -41.41 10.34
CA TYR A 311 5.22 -42.54 11.01
C TYR A 311 4.54 -43.00 12.31
N SER A 312 3.59 -42.22 12.84
CA SER A 312 2.82 -42.62 14.04
C SER A 312 1.53 -43.38 13.72
N ASP A 313 1.31 -43.73 12.44
CA ASP A 313 0.19 -44.58 12.04
C ASP A 313 0.41 -46.04 12.46
N SER A 314 -0.68 -46.74 12.74
CA SER A 314 -0.72 -48.17 13.05
C SER A 314 0.02 -49.06 12.05
N LYS A 315 0.15 -48.64 10.78
CA LYS A 315 0.92 -49.37 9.76
C LYS A 315 2.40 -49.53 10.11
N PHE A 316 2.98 -48.56 10.81
CA PHE A 316 4.41 -48.52 11.16
C PHE A 316 4.68 -48.89 12.63
N ASP A 317 3.63 -49.12 13.41
CA ASP A 317 3.69 -49.59 14.80
C ASP A 317 3.87 -51.13 14.87
N VAL A 318 4.91 -51.62 14.19
CA VAL A 318 5.24 -53.04 14.10
C VAL A 318 6.73 -53.29 14.29
N CYS A 319 7.06 -54.44 14.88
CA CYS A 319 8.44 -54.87 15.07
C CYS A 319 9.10 -55.39 13.80
N VAL A 320 8.33 -56.04 12.92
CA VAL A 320 8.82 -56.59 11.66
C VAL A 320 8.10 -55.91 10.50
N PHE A 321 8.83 -55.22 9.64
CA PHE A 321 8.31 -54.55 8.46
C PHE A 321 9.17 -54.94 7.25
N GLU A 322 8.53 -55.41 6.17
CA GLU A 322 9.18 -55.89 4.92
C GLU A 322 10.41 -56.82 5.13
N GLY A 323 10.38 -57.64 6.18
CA GLY A 323 11.43 -58.64 6.46
C GLY A 323 12.58 -58.16 7.34
N VAL A 324 12.56 -56.90 7.82
CA VAL A 324 13.52 -56.37 8.81
C VAL A 324 12.88 -56.35 10.20
N ASP A 325 13.56 -56.93 11.20
CA ASP A 325 13.15 -56.88 12.60
C ASP A 325 13.81 -55.70 13.33
N TYR A 326 13.04 -54.61 13.48
CA TYR A 326 13.45 -53.37 14.12
C TYR A 326 13.53 -53.50 15.65
N CYS A 327 12.64 -54.31 16.25
CA CYS A 327 12.66 -54.53 17.70
C CYS A 327 13.89 -55.34 18.11
N ALA A 328 14.28 -56.36 17.34
CA ALA A 328 15.48 -57.14 17.62
C ALA A 328 16.77 -56.34 17.36
N SER A 329 16.78 -55.48 16.34
CA SER A 329 18.00 -54.77 15.90
C SER A 329 18.23 -53.44 16.62
N PHE A 330 17.15 -52.71 16.93
CA PHE A 330 17.19 -51.33 17.43
C PHE A 330 16.36 -51.11 18.70
N ASN A 331 15.64 -52.14 19.19
CA ASN A 331 14.77 -52.06 20.38
C ASN A 331 13.68 -50.98 20.28
N MET A 332 13.18 -50.74 19.06
CA MET A 332 12.14 -49.74 18.74
C MET A 332 11.32 -50.22 17.54
N THR A 333 10.11 -49.67 17.35
CA THR A 333 9.27 -49.99 16.18
C THR A 333 9.79 -49.28 14.92
N MET A 334 9.31 -49.69 13.74
CA MET A 334 9.73 -49.08 12.47
C MET A 334 9.45 -47.57 12.42
N GLY A 335 8.26 -47.15 12.89
CA GLY A 335 7.88 -45.74 12.97
C GLY A 335 8.78 -44.94 13.91
N GLU A 336 9.06 -45.47 15.11
CA GLU A 336 9.96 -44.84 16.09
C GLU A 336 11.39 -44.74 15.56
N TYR A 337 11.89 -45.80 14.91
CA TYR A 337 13.20 -45.80 14.26
C TYR A 337 13.31 -44.72 13.18
N SER A 338 12.29 -44.61 12.32
CA SER A 338 12.28 -43.64 11.23
C SER A 338 12.28 -42.20 11.73
N LEU A 339 11.53 -41.91 12.80
CA LEU A 339 11.48 -40.59 13.43
C LEU A 339 12.76 -40.25 14.18
N THR A 340 13.29 -41.19 14.96
CA THR A 340 14.52 -40.99 15.75
C THR A 340 15.76 -40.81 14.88
N THR A 341 15.80 -41.41 13.68
CA THR A 341 16.87 -41.21 12.69
C THR A 341 17.02 -39.73 12.29
N PHE A 342 15.91 -38.98 12.25
CA PHE A 342 15.90 -37.53 11.98
C PHE A 342 15.69 -36.68 13.23
N GLU A 343 15.85 -37.29 14.41
CA GLU A 343 15.64 -36.67 15.72
C GLU A 343 14.27 -35.99 15.89
N VAL A 344 13.27 -36.53 15.20
CA VAL A 344 11.89 -36.11 15.32
C VAL A 344 11.29 -36.80 16.55
N PRO A 345 10.67 -36.07 17.48
CA PRO A 345 9.97 -36.67 18.60
C PRO A 345 8.87 -37.64 18.15
N THR A 346 8.72 -38.78 18.83
CA THR A 346 7.77 -39.85 18.45
C THR A 346 6.34 -39.62 18.95
N GLU A 347 6.13 -38.66 19.85
CA GLU A 347 4.86 -38.50 20.54
C GLU A 347 3.83 -37.74 19.68
N LYS A 348 2.62 -38.26 19.53
CA LYS A 348 1.56 -37.69 18.68
C LYS A 348 1.16 -36.24 19.04
N PHE A 349 1.40 -35.78 20.27
CA PHE A 349 1.06 -34.41 20.66
C PHE A 349 1.89 -33.35 19.91
N TRP A 350 3.07 -33.71 19.38
CA TRP A 350 3.89 -32.80 18.57
C TRP A 350 3.21 -32.35 17.30
N LEU A 351 2.26 -33.13 16.78
CA LEU A 351 1.40 -32.74 15.68
C LEU A 351 0.59 -31.48 16.05
N TRP A 352 -0.09 -31.52 17.20
CA TRP A 352 -0.91 -30.40 17.68
C TRP A 352 -0.05 -29.17 17.99
N TYR A 353 1.14 -29.36 18.57
CA TYR A 353 2.07 -28.24 18.74
C TYR A 353 2.51 -27.63 17.41
N GLY A 354 2.74 -28.44 16.37
CA GLY A 354 3.03 -27.93 15.02
C GLY A 354 1.90 -27.04 14.47
N ILE A 355 0.65 -27.50 14.57
CA ILE A 355 -0.52 -26.73 14.11
C ILE A 355 -0.69 -25.43 14.92
N VAL A 356 -0.60 -25.51 16.25
CA VAL A 356 -0.71 -24.34 17.13
C VAL A 356 0.43 -23.35 16.88
N PHE A 357 1.65 -23.84 16.70
CA PHE A 357 2.80 -23.01 16.36
C PHE A 357 2.59 -22.28 15.03
N MET A 358 2.13 -22.97 13.98
CA MET A 358 1.84 -22.34 12.69
C MET A 358 0.74 -21.28 12.78
N ALA A 359 -0.34 -21.57 13.51
CA ALA A 359 -1.40 -20.60 13.74
C ALA A 359 -0.89 -19.37 14.52
N ALA A 360 -0.04 -19.58 15.53
CA ALA A 360 0.59 -18.51 16.28
C ALA A 360 1.55 -17.68 15.41
N ALA A 361 2.36 -18.33 14.58
CA ALA A 361 3.26 -17.67 13.63
C ALA A 361 2.48 -16.83 12.60
N TYR A 362 1.38 -17.36 12.07
CA TYR A 362 0.46 -16.62 11.20
C TYR A 362 -0.06 -15.35 11.87
N VAL A 363 -0.62 -15.45 13.09
CA VAL A 363 -1.14 -14.28 13.83
C VAL A 363 -0.02 -13.28 14.13
N LEU A 364 1.17 -13.77 14.51
CA LEU A 364 2.34 -12.94 14.77
C LEU A 364 2.75 -12.15 13.53
N PHE A 365 2.88 -12.80 12.36
CA PHE A 365 3.26 -12.13 11.12
C PHE A 365 2.20 -11.13 10.64
N MET A 366 0.91 -11.45 10.81
CA MET A 366 -0.17 -10.48 10.54
C MET A 366 -0.11 -9.27 11.48
N PHE A 367 0.19 -9.49 12.76
CA PHE A 367 0.37 -8.40 13.73
C PHE A 367 1.60 -7.55 13.38
N MET A 368 2.73 -8.16 13.03
CA MET A 368 3.93 -7.46 12.56
C MET A 368 3.64 -6.66 11.28
N SER A 369 2.81 -7.18 10.37
CA SER A 369 2.38 -6.48 9.16
C SER A 369 1.55 -5.24 9.50
N TYR A 370 0.62 -5.35 10.47
CA TYR A 370 -0.13 -4.23 10.99
C TYR A 370 0.78 -3.17 11.62
N MET A 371 1.75 -3.57 12.45
CA MET A 371 2.72 -2.64 13.05
C MET A 371 3.60 -1.96 12.00
N ALA A 372 4.06 -2.71 10.99
CA ALA A 372 4.83 -2.16 9.89
C ALA A 372 4.03 -1.07 9.16
N LEU A 373 2.77 -1.35 8.79
CA LEU A 373 1.93 -0.38 8.08
C LEU A 373 1.49 0.83 8.91
N GLU A 374 1.28 0.66 10.23
CA GLU A 374 0.81 1.75 11.09
C GLU A 374 1.95 2.70 11.49
N PHE A 375 3.14 2.15 11.79
CA PHE A 375 4.25 2.93 12.32
C PHE A 375 5.31 3.29 11.29
N HIS A 376 5.41 2.54 10.19
CA HIS A 376 6.48 2.71 9.22
C HIS A 376 5.92 2.91 7.81
N ARG A 377 6.03 4.14 7.32
CA ARG A 377 5.43 4.54 6.06
C ARG A 377 6.49 4.80 5.01
N PHE A 378 6.57 3.91 4.03
CA PHE A 378 7.40 4.07 2.86
C PHE A 378 6.66 4.93 1.82
N GLU A 379 6.62 6.23 2.04
CA GLU A 379 6.28 7.20 1.00
C GLU A 379 7.59 7.70 0.40
N GLY A 380 7.97 7.16 -0.76
CA GLY A 380 8.97 7.84 -1.57
C GLY A 380 8.45 9.23 -1.96
N PRO A 381 9.29 10.28 -2.03
CA PRO A 381 8.89 11.50 -2.71
C PRO A 381 8.66 11.15 -4.19
N GLU A 382 7.40 10.93 -4.57
CA GLU A 382 7.02 10.85 -5.98
C GLU A 382 7.53 12.12 -6.68
N ASN A 383 8.51 11.91 -7.55
CA ASN A 383 8.95 12.80 -8.61
C ASN A 383 9.45 14.19 -8.18
N VAL A 384 10.70 14.23 -7.71
CA VAL A 384 11.62 15.34 -8.07
C VAL A 384 12.93 14.73 -8.58
N THR A 385 12.87 13.92 -9.63
CA THR A 385 14.01 13.83 -10.54
C THR A 385 13.99 15.13 -11.35
N LEU A 386 14.69 16.15 -10.84
CA LEU A 386 15.21 17.17 -11.75
C LEU A 386 16.29 16.46 -12.56
N ASP A 387 15.91 15.86 -13.68
CA ASP A 387 16.85 15.41 -14.70
C ASP A 387 17.64 16.63 -15.17
N SER A 388 18.73 16.89 -14.47
CA SER A 388 19.58 18.05 -14.68
C SER A 388 20.57 17.80 -15.82
N GLU A 389 20.61 16.58 -16.39
CA GLU A 389 21.67 16.16 -17.33
C GLU A 389 21.19 15.54 -18.64
N ASN A 390 19.91 15.62 -19.02
CA ASN A 390 19.48 15.23 -20.38
C ASN A 390 18.95 16.42 -21.19
N LYS A 391 19.86 17.25 -21.69
CA LYS A 391 19.61 18.12 -22.87
C LYS A 391 19.66 17.32 -24.17
N GLY A 392 18.92 16.21 -24.23
CA GLY A 392 18.88 15.34 -25.40
C GLY A 392 17.45 14.92 -25.73
N ASN A 393 16.78 15.69 -26.60
CA ASN A 393 15.63 15.29 -27.42
C ASN A 393 14.65 14.27 -26.82
N ALA A 394 14.05 14.57 -25.67
CA ALA A 394 12.75 14.00 -25.35
C ALA A 394 11.71 14.76 -26.21
N THR A 395 11.21 14.11 -27.25
CA THR A 395 10.02 14.58 -27.94
C THR A 395 8.88 14.62 -26.93
N ASP A 396 8.34 15.81 -26.65
CA ASP A 396 7.09 16.06 -25.93
C ASP A 396 5.92 15.44 -26.70
N ASP A 397 5.87 14.11 -26.81
CA ASP A 397 4.70 13.41 -27.30
C ASP A 397 3.74 13.26 -26.12
N TYR A 398 3.11 14.39 -25.77
CA TYR A 398 1.77 14.35 -25.18
C TYR A 398 0.92 13.55 -26.15
N GLY A 399 0.67 12.28 -25.85
CA GLY A 399 -0.32 11.50 -26.55
C GLY A 399 -1.63 12.26 -26.49
N LEU A 400 -1.97 12.96 -27.58
CA LEU A 400 -3.27 13.60 -27.77
C LEU A 400 -4.31 12.49 -27.77
N MET A 401 -4.80 12.14 -26.57
CA MET A 401 -5.99 11.34 -26.44
C MET A 401 -7.13 12.17 -27.02
N ARG A 402 -7.50 11.85 -28.26
CA ARG A 402 -8.67 12.43 -28.91
C ARG A 402 -9.88 12.01 -28.08
N THR A 403 -10.46 12.95 -27.34
CA THR A 403 -11.84 12.84 -26.87
C THR A 403 -12.72 12.40 -28.05
N PRO A 404 -13.64 11.43 -27.88
CA PRO A 404 -14.54 11.02 -28.95
C PRO A 404 -15.34 12.22 -29.46
N ARG A 405 -14.91 12.81 -30.57
CA ARG A 405 -15.70 13.78 -31.33
C ARG A 405 -16.54 12.98 -32.30
N GLY A 406 -17.63 12.44 -31.77
CA GLY A 406 -18.59 11.65 -32.53
C GLY A 406 -19.85 11.48 -31.70
N SER A 407 -20.70 12.50 -31.69
CA SER A 407 -22.11 12.34 -31.36
C SER A 407 -22.74 11.43 -32.43
N PRO A 408 -23.34 10.28 -32.08
CA PRO A 408 -24.40 9.75 -32.91
C PRO A 408 -25.52 10.80 -32.88
N THR A 409 -25.86 11.31 -34.05
CA THR A 409 -27.07 12.11 -34.27
C THR A 409 -28.29 11.37 -33.75
N ASP A 410 -29.19 12.13 -33.11
CA ASP A 410 -30.53 11.76 -32.63
C ASP A 410 -30.61 10.87 -31.38
N ASP A 411 -30.11 11.41 -30.27
CA ASP A 411 -30.91 11.67 -29.07
C ASP A 411 -29.98 12.36 -28.06
N GLU A 412 -30.14 13.67 -27.87
CA GLU A 412 -29.57 14.34 -26.71
C GLU A 412 -30.21 13.71 -25.47
N THR A 413 -29.56 12.67 -24.94
CA THR A 413 -29.76 12.26 -23.55
C THR A 413 -29.18 13.37 -22.69
N VAL A 414 -29.94 14.46 -22.57
CA VAL A 414 -29.84 15.38 -21.45
C VAL A 414 -30.12 14.51 -20.24
N VAL A 415 -29.08 13.97 -19.63
CA VAL A 415 -29.15 13.49 -18.27
C VAL A 415 -29.46 14.76 -17.48
N SER A 416 -30.75 15.00 -17.25
CA SER A 416 -31.18 16.00 -16.30
C SER A 416 -30.67 15.49 -14.95
N VAL A 417 -29.45 15.89 -14.61
CA VAL A 417 -29.00 15.90 -13.24
C VAL A 417 -29.89 16.94 -12.59
N SER A 418 -31.08 16.50 -12.18
CA SER A 418 -31.85 17.20 -11.17
C SER A 418 -30.82 17.41 -10.07
N PRO A 419 -30.45 18.64 -9.71
CA PRO A 419 -29.61 18.83 -8.55
C PRO A 419 -30.47 18.31 -7.42
N ALA A 420 -30.21 17.07 -7.00
CA ALA A 420 -30.48 16.69 -5.64
C ALA A 420 -29.72 17.75 -4.87
N ARG A 421 -30.46 18.76 -4.38
CA ARG A 421 -29.95 19.76 -3.46
C ARG A 421 -29.36 18.94 -2.33
N GLU A 422 -28.05 18.73 -2.35
CA GLU A 422 -27.30 18.36 -1.16
C GLU A 422 -27.65 19.44 -0.16
N LYS A 423 -28.50 19.07 0.82
CA LYS A 423 -29.17 20.05 1.66
C LYS A 423 -28.22 20.76 2.64
N HIS A 424 -26.94 20.41 2.71
CA HIS A 424 -25.97 21.07 3.59
C HIS A 424 -24.53 20.94 3.04
N PHE A 425 -24.17 21.68 1.99
CA PHE A 425 -22.76 21.90 1.66
C PHE A 425 -22.25 23.15 2.39
N ILE A 426 -21.27 22.98 3.28
CA ILE A 426 -20.74 24.09 4.06
C ILE A 426 -19.49 24.63 3.40
N PRO A 427 -19.48 25.93 3.08
CA PRO A 427 -18.37 26.57 2.40
C PRO A 427 -17.09 26.54 3.28
N VAL A 428 -16.05 25.83 2.84
CA VAL A 428 -14.74 25.79 3.53
C VAL A 428 -13.77 26.80 2.92
N THR A 429 -13.21 27.65 3.77
CA THR A 429 -12.07 28.52 3.45
C THR A 429 -10.78 27.84 3.88
N VAL A 430 -9.86 27.62 2.94
CA VAL A 430 -8.51 27.15 3.24
C VAL A 430 -7.61 28.37 3.34
N ALA A 431 -6.80 28.51 4.38
CA ALA A 431 -5.79 29.57 4.49
C ALA A 431 -4.46 28.98 4.96
N PHE A 432 -3.35 29.60 4.58
CA PHE A 432 -2.02 29.21 5.02
C PHE A 432 -1.18 30.48 5.19
N LYS A 433 -0.36 30.49 6.25
CA LYS A 433 0.45 31.64 6.64
C LYS A 433 1.87 31.20 6.95
N ASP A 434 2.82 31.94 6.38
CA ASP A 434 4.26 31.76 6.55
C ASP A 434 4.69 30.30 6.38
N LEU A 435 4.19 29.65 5.33
CA LEU A 435 4.41 28.24 5.07
C LEU A 435 5.80 28.01 4.47
N TRP A 436 6.64 27.24 5.15
CA TRP A 436 7.94 26.76 4.69
C TRP A 436 7.94 25.23 4.60
N TYR A 437 8.65 24.71 3.63
CA TYR A 437 8.91 23.27 3.49
C TYR A 437 10.36 23.04 3.12
N SER A 438 11.07 22.32 3.98
CA SER A 438 12.49 22.03 3.84
C SER A 438 12.74 20.53 3.75
N VAL A 439 13.59 20.10 2.83
CA VAL A 439 14.03 18.71 2.67
C VAL A 439 15.55 18.59 2.87
N PRO A 440 16.08 17.44 3.30
CA PRO A 440 17.53 17.22 3.33
C PRO A 440 18.13 17.36 1.93
N ASP A 441 19.31 17.98 1.82
CA ASP A 441 20.03 18.06 0.55
C ASP A 441 20.45 16.65 0.09
N PRO A 442 20.08 16.21 -1.13
CA PRO A 442 20.49 14.92 -1.67
C PRO A 442 22.01 14.72 -1.74
N ALA A 443 22.78 15.80 -1.91
CA ALA A 443 24.23 15.77 -1.99
C ALA A 443 24.90 15.77 -0.59
N ASN A 444 24.23 16.37 0.40
CA ASN A 444 24.76 16.47 1.77
C ASN A 444 23.63 16.38 2.80
N PRO A 445 23.31 15.18 3.33
CA PRO A 445 22.17 14.96 4.22
C PRO A 445 22.17 15.78 5.53
N LYS A 446 23.26 16.49 5.85
CA LYS A 446 23.36 17.39 7.01
C LYS A 446 22.83 18.80 6.72
N GLU A 447 22.69 19.17 5.46
CA GLU A 447 22.16 20.47 5.03
C GLU A 447 20.70 20.31 4.56
N THR A 448 19.91 21.37 4.67
CA THR A 448 18.50 21.37 4.27
C THR A 448 18.25 22.40 3.17
N ILE A 449 17.50 21.99 2.15
CA ILE A 449 17.06 22.85 1.06
C ILE A 449 15.61 23.25 1.31
N ASP A 450 15.35 24.57 1.33
CA ASP A 450 14.00 25.12 1.42
C ASP A 450 13.35 25.16 0.03
N LEU A 451 12.33 24.32 -0.16
CA LEU A 451 11.55 24.25 -1.40
C LEU A 451 10.40 25.25 -1.40
N LEU A 452 9.78 25.51 -0.24
CA LEU A 452 8.80 26.57 -0.04
C LEU A 452 9.32 27.56 1.00
N LYS A 453 9.20 28.86 0.72
CA LYS A 453 9.79 29.94 1.53
C LYS A 453 8.74 30.97 1.93
N GLY A 454 8.18 30.82 3.13
CA GLY A 454 7.29 31.82 3.75
C GLY A 454 6.04 32.13 2.93
N ILE A 455 5.42 31.11 2.32
CA ILE A 455 4.29 31.31 1.41
C ILE A 455 3.01 31.49 2.23
N SER A 456 2.23 32.53 1.91
CA SER A 456 0.93 32.80 2.53
C SER A 456 -0.15 32.96 1.46
N GLY A 457 -1.37 32.53 1.77
CA GLY A 457 -2.52 32.64 0.87
C GLY A 457 -3.77 31.94 1.43
N TYR A 458 -4.90 32.09 0.75
CA TYR A 458 -6.17 31.47 1.08
C TYR A 458 -6.98 31.07 -0.17
N ALA A 459 -7.98 30.22 -0.02
CA ALA A 459 -8.93 29.87 -1.07
C ALA A 459 -10.33 29.97 -0.47
N LEU A 460 -11.18 30.80 -1.07
CA LEU A 460 -12.53 31.03 -0.59
C LEU A 460 -13.50 30.02 -1.20
N PRO A 461 -14.51 29.60 -0.43
CA PRO A 461 -15.55 28.72 -0.93
C PRO A 461 -16.40 29.41 -2.00
N GLY A 462 -16.89 28.62 -2.96
CA GLY A 462 -17.62 29.13 -4.11
C GLY A 462 -16.74 29.84 -5.16
N THR A 463 -15.42 29.85 -4.97
CA THR A 463 -14.46 30.39 -5.94
C THR A 463 -13.56 29.28 -6.49
N ILE A 464 -13.14 29.44 -7.74
CA ILE A 464 -12.08 28.60 -8.32
C ILE A 464 -10.77 29.35 -8.15
N THR A 465 -9.89 28.82 -7.30
CA THR A 465 -8.53 29.35 -7.11
C THR A 465 -7.56 28.53 -7.93
N ALA A 466 -6.84 29.18 -8.86
CA ALA A 466 -5.83 28.54 -9.69
C ALA A 466 -4.43 28.89 -9.19
N LEU A 467 -3.60 27.87 -8.91
CA LEU A 467 -2.19 28.05 -8.57
C LEU A 467 -1.35 27.99 -9.85
N MET A 468 -0.68 29.09 -10.16
CA MET A 468 -0.02 29.34 -11.45
C MET A 468 1.44 29.72 -11.25
N GLY A 469 2.32 29.19 -12.10
CA GLY A 469 3.77 29.45 -12.09
C GLY A 469 4.52 28.51 -13.05
N SER A 470 5.76 28.86 -13.40
CA SER A 470 6.64 28.07 -14.27
C SER A 470 6.91 26.65 -13.74
N SER A 471 7.37 25.74 -14.60
CA SER A 471 7.81 24.41 -14.15
C SER A 471 8.92 24.54 -13.11
N GLY A 472 8.88 23.75 -12.03
CA GLY A 472 9.82 23.85 -10.91
C GLY A 472 9.53 24.96 -9.88
N ALA A 473 8.53 25.83 -10.08
CA ALA A 473 8.18 26.90 -9.14
C ALA A 473 7.59 26.44 -7.78
N GLY A 474 7.56 25.13 -7.50
CA GLY A 474 7.04 24.59 -6.23
C GLY A 474 5.52 24.48 -6.16
N LYS A 475 4.79 24.55 -7.28
CA LYS A 475 3.31 24.47 -7.32
C LYS A 475 2.77 23.17 -6.70
N THR A 476 3.23 22.04 -7.25
CA THR A 476 2.83 20.70 -6.77
C THR A 476 3.27 20.51 -5.32
N THR A 477 4.47 20.99 -4.97
CA THR A 477 4.98 20.95 -3.59
C THR A 477 4.09 21.73 -2.62
N LEU A 478 3.65 22.94 -2.99
CA LEU A 478 2.72 23.74 -2.19
C LEU A 478 1.38 23.05 -2.03
N MET A 479 0.83 22.50 -3.11
CA MET A 479 -0.43 21.75 -3.07
C MET A 479 -0.32 20.49 -2.17
N ASP A 480 0.78 19.74 -2.28
CA ASP A 480 1.01 18.56 -1.45
C ASP A 480 1.17 18.92 0.03
N VAL A 481 1.82 20.04 0.36
CA VAL A 481 1.96 20.51 1.75
C VAL A 481 0.62 20.98 2.31
N ILE A 482 -0.17 21.75 1.55
CA ILE A 482 -1.50 22.19 1.97
C ILE A 482 -2.46 20.99 2.16
N ALA A 483 -2.33 19.97 1.31
CA ALA A 483 -3.11 18.74 1.40
C ALA A 483 -2.62 17.78 2.52
N GLY A 484 -1.57 18.12 3.27
CA GLY A 484 -1.02 17.28 4.35
C GLY A 484 -0.33 16.01 3.86
N ARG A 485 0.20 16.00 2.63
CA ARG A 485 0.74 14.80 1.96
C ARG A 485 2.27 14.70 1.96
N LYS A 486 3.00 15.75 2.33
CA LYS A 486 4.46 15.69 2.51
C LYS A 486 4.80 15.38 3.97
N THR A 487 5.37 14.19 4.20
CA THR A 487 5.77 13.69 5.53
C THR A 487 7.29 13.62 5.71
N GLY A 488 8.06 13.54 4.62
CA GLY A 488 9.51 13.38 4.61
C GLY A 488 10.36 14.65 4.73
N GLY A 489 9.81 15.75 5.26
CA GLY A 489 10.50 17.03 5.38
C GLY A 489 9.97 17.87 6.54
N LYS A 490 10.65 18.98 6.83
CA LYS A 490 10.23 19.90 7.90
C LYS A 490 9.26 20.93 7.34
N ILE A 491 8.00 20.86 7.76
CA ILE A 491 6.98 21.89 7.46
C ILE A 491 6.95 22.88 8.63
N THR A 492 7.02 24.17 8.35
CA THR A 492 6.78 25.22 9.36
C THR A 492 5.79 26.25 8.82
N GLY A 493 5.11 26.98 9.69
CA GLY A 493 3.99 27.86 9.33
C GLY A 493 2.65 27.34 9.84
N GLN A 494 1.56 27.95 9.37
CA GLN A 494 0.20 27.59 9.78
C GLN A 494 -0.65 27.28 8.55
N ILE A 495 -1.41 26.19 8.62
CA ILE A 495 -2.50 25.90 7.69
C ILE A 495 -3.78 25.99 8.51
N LEU A 496 -4.80 26.63 7.97
CA LEU A 496 -6.04 26.99 8.63
C LEU A 496 -7.22 26.56 7.76
N LEU A 497 -8.24 25.98 8.37
CA LEU A 497 -9.54 25.71 7.75
C LEU A 497 -10.59 26.50 8.52
N ASN A 498 -11.28 27.42 7.85
CA ASN A 498 -12.25 28.33 8.48
C ASN A 498 -11.70 29.08 9.71
N GLY A 499 -10.42 29.45 9.69
CA GLY A 499 -9.75 30.19 10.78
C GLY A 499 -9.22 29.31 11.92
N HIS A 500 -9.45 28.00 11.90
CA HIS A 500 -8.90 27.07 12.89
C HIS A 500 -7.70 26.30 12.33
N PRO A 501 -6.69 25.93 13.17
CA PRO A 501 -5.58 25.10 12.74
C PRO A 501 -6.06 23.85 12.03
N ALA A 502 -5.56 23.66 10.80
CA ALA A 502 -5.91 22.56 9.94
C ALA A 502 -5.22 21.30 10.48
N THR A 503 -5.92 20.60 11.37
CA THR A 503 -5.49 19.27 11.80
C THR A 503 -5.47 18.34 10.58
N ASP A 504 -4.61 17.32 10.64
CA ASP A 504 -4.49 16.34 9.56
C ASP A 504 -5.87 15.71 9.23
N LEU A 505 -6.69 15.50 10.25
CA LEU A 505 -8.07 15.04 10.12
C LEU A 505 -8.98 16.04 9.38
N ALA A 506 -8.89 17.33 9.70
CA ALA A 506 -9.73 18.35 9.08
C ALA A 506 -9.40 18.57 7.59
N ILE A 507 -8.12 18.53 7.22
CA ILE A 507 -7.66 18.63 5.82
C ILE A 507 -8.20 17.48 4.99
N ARG A 508 -8.03 16.24 5.49
CA ARG A 508 -8.46 15.01 4.80
C ARG A 508 -9.96 14.92 4.57
N ARG A 509 -10.76 15.58 5.43
CA ARG A 509 -12.24 15.60 5.35
C ARG A 509 -12.78 16.71 4.47
N SER A 510 -12.15 17.88 4.50
CA SER A 510 -12.69 19.10 3.89
C SER A 510 -12.16 19.33 2.47
N THR A 511 -11.15 18.59 2.06
CA THR A 511 -10.48 18.76 0.77
C THR A 511 -10.45 17.46 -0.02
N GLY A 512 -10.70 17.56 -1.33
CA GLY A 512 -10.44 16.50 -2.28
C GLY A 512 -9.19 16.86 -3.08
N TYR A 513 -8.20 15.97 -3.09
CA TYR A 513 -6.98 16.15 -3.86
C TYR A 513 -6.96 15.15 -5.02
N CYS A 514 -6.78 15.66 -6.24
CA CYS A 514 -6.54 14.84 -7.42
C CYS A 514 -5.06 14.91 -7.75
N GLU A 515 -4.41 13.75 -7.80
CA GLU A 515 -2.97 13.64 -8.04
C GLU A 515 -2.66 13.77 -9.53
N GLN A 516 -1.43 14.17 -9.85
CA GLN A 516 -0.97 14.25 -11.25
C GLN A 516 -0.91 12.85 -11.90
N MET A 517 -0.58 11.83 -11.11
CA MET A 517 -0.66 10.41 -11.48
C MET A 517 -1.65 9.73 -10.54
N ASP A 518 -2.67 9.11 -11.09
CA ASP A 518 -3.76 8.54 -10.28
C ASP A 518 -3.51 7.05 -10.02
N ILE A 519 -3.10 6.69 -8.80
CA ILE A 519 -2.91 5.29 -8.41
C ILE A 519 -4.29 4.66 -8.15
N HIS A 520 -4.70 3.75 -9.02
CA HIS A 520 -5.91 2.93 -8.89
C HIS A 520 -5.56 1.45 -8.97
N SER A 521 -6.45 0.60 -8.45
CA SER A 521 -6.34 -0.83 -8.68
C SER A 521 -6.76 -1.15 -10.11
N GLU A 522 -5.86 -1.73 -10.90
CA GLU A 522 -6.09 -2.05 -12.32
C GLU A 522 -7.28 -2.99 -12.54
N SER A 523 -7.61 -3.83 -11.54
CA SER A 523 -8.72 -4.80 -11.62
C SER A 523 -10.09 -4.23 -11.22
N ALA A 524 -10.15 -2.96 -10.80
CA ALA A 524 -11.39 -2.27 -10.42
C ALA A 524 -12.00 -1.51 -11.60
N THR A 525 -13.32 -1.57 -11.75
CA THR A 525 -14.02 -0.69 -12.71
C THR A 525 -14.23 0.70 -12.13
N ILE A 526 -14.40 1.71 -13.01
CA ILE A 526 -14.67 3.10 -12.60
C ILE A 526 -15.89 3.20 -11.67
N ARG A 527 -16.98 2.50 -12.00
CA ARG A 527 -18.20 2.47 -11.18
C ARG A 527 -17.91 1.95 -9.78
N GLU A 528 -17.15 0.87 -9.65
CA GLU A 528 -16.84 0.29 -8.35
C GLU A 528 -15.90 1.15 -7.53
N ALA A 529 -14.91 1.79 -8.15
CA ALA A 529 -14.06 2.75 -7.47
C ALA A 529 -14.87 3.93 -6.90
N LEU A 530 -15.82 4.45 -7.68
CA LEU A 530 -16.75 5.50 -7.23
C LEU A 530 -17.70 5.01 -6.14
N THR A 531 -18.32 3.84 -6.30
CA THR A 531 -19.24 3.27 -5.31
C THR A 531 -18.53 2.93 -4.00
N PHE A 532 -17.33 2.38 -4.05
CA PHE A 532 -16.52 2.10 -2.87
C PHE A 532 -16.10 3.39 -2.14
N SER A 533 -15.72 4.42 -2.89
CA SER A 533 -15.44 5.75 -2.33
C SER A 533 -16.68 6.36 -1.66
N ALA A 534 -17.85 6.22 -2.29
CA ALA A 534 -19.11 6.70 -1.74
C ALA A 534 -19.50 5.98 -0.45
N PHE A 535 -19.48 4.64 -0.42
CA PHE A 535 -19.83 3.86 0.78
C PHE A 535 -18.96 4.19 1.99
N LEU A 536 -17.68 4.51 1.79
CA LEU A 536 -16.77 4.80 2.89
C LEU A 536 -16.80 6.27 3.36
N ARG A 537 -17.36 7.18 2.55
CA ARG A 537 -17.37 8.63 2.81
C ARG A 537 -18.75 9.20 3.11
N GLN A 538 -19.81 8.58 2.61
CA GLN A 538 -21.19 9.03 2.82
C GLN A 538 -21.81 8.24 3.98
N GLY A 539 -22.67 8.90 4.75
CA GLY A 539 -23.53 8.20 5.71
C GLY A 539 -24.47 7.25 4.98
N ALA A 540 -25.04 6.27 5.69
CA ALA A 540 -25.97 5.29 5.11
C ALA A 540 -27.36 5.88 4.73
N ASP A 541 -27.50 7.21 4.73
CA ASP A 541 -28.76 7.95 4.57
C ASP A 541 -29.08 8.29 3.10
#